data_AF-A0A480N9L8-F1
#
_entry.id   AF-A0A480N9L8-F1
#
_cell.length_a   1.000
_cell.length_b   1.000
_cell.length_c   1.000
_cell.angle_alpha   90.00
_cell.angle_beta   90.00
_cell.angle_gamma   90.00
#
_symmetry.space_group_name_H-M   'P 1'
#
loop_
_entity.id
_entity.type
_entity.pdbx_description
1 polymer ?
#
loop_
_entity_poly.entity_id
_entity_poly.type
_entity_poly.pdbx_seq_one_letter_code
_entity_poly.pdbx_strand_id
1 'polypeptide(L)'
;MAAVLNAERLEVSVDGLTLSPDPEERPGAEGAPLLPPPLPPPSPPGSDRGRGAAGEQPEPGEAAAGGAAEEARRLEQRWGFGLEELYGLALRFFKEKDGKAFHPTYEEKLKLVALHKQVLMGPYNPDTCPEVGFFDVLGNDRRREWAALGTMSKEDAMVEFVKLLNRCCHLFSTYVASHKIEKEEQEKKRKEEEERRRREEEERERLQKEEEKRRREEEERLRREEEERRRIEEERLRLEQQKQQIMAALNSQTAVQFQQYAAQQYPGNYEQQQILIRQLQEQHYQQYMQQLYQVQLAQQQAALQKQQEVAVAGASLPTSSKVNTPAPGDMMSVNGQAKNHSDNSEKELEPETAEEALENGPKGTVWHMCSSIQMP
;
A
#
# COMPACT_ATOMS: atom_id res chain seq x y z
N MET A 1 -63.92 9.50 2.22
CA MET A 1 -64.09 10.86 2.75
C MET A 1 -62.73 11.22 3.36
N ALA A 2 -61.91 12.06 2.71
CA ALA A 2 -61.93 13.54 2.78
C ALA A 2 -61.63 14.04 4.21
N ALA A 3 -60.70 14.97 4.50
CA ALA A 3 -59.93 15.93 3.67
C ALA A 3 -58.40 15.80 3.97
N VAL A 4 -57.41 16.21 3.16
CA VAL A 4 -57.13 17.50 2.45
C VAL A 4 -56.97 18.70 3.38
N LEU A 5 -55.72 19.08 3.67
CA LEU A 5 -55.21 20.46 3.54
C LEU A 5 -53.76 20.39 3.04
N ASN A 6 -53.31 21.48 2.41
CA ASN A 6 -52.10 21.57 1.56
C ASN A 6 -51.49 22.98 1.70
N ALA A 7 -50.34 23.23 1.06
CA ALA A 7 -49.56 24.49 1.08
C ALA A 7 -48.79 24.77 2.41
N GLU A 8 -47.61 25.41 2.44
CA GLU A 8 -46.85 26.09 1.38
C GLU A 8 -45.37 26.30 1.81
N ARG A 9 -44.45 26.38 0.83
CA ARG A 9 -43.38 27.40 0.68
C ARG A 9 -42.15 26.85 -0.07
N LEU A 10 -41.96 27.33 -1.30
CA LEU A 10 -40.66 27.30 -1.98
C LEU A 10 -39.74 28.36 -1.37
N GLU A 11 -38.43 28.10 -1.35
CA GLU A 11 -37.43 29.17 -1.50
C GLU A 11 -36.33 28.73 -2.48
N VAL A 12 -36.00 29.63 -3.41
CA VAL A 12 -34.98 29.47 -4.45
C VAL A 12 -34.17 30.76 -4.48
N SER A 13 -32.85 30.64 -4.35
CA SER A 13 -31.84 31.66 -4.69
C SER A 13 -30.60 30.84 -5.08
N VAL A 14 -29.99 30.91 -6.26
CA VAL A 14 -29.73 32.01 -7.20
C VAL A 14 -28.66 33.00 -6.69
N ASP A 15 -27.54 32.95 -7.44
CA ASP A 15 -26.41 33.86 -7.61
C ASP A 15 -25.51 34.29 -6.44
N GLY A 16 -24.20 34.15 -6.67
CA GLY A 16 -23.14 34.55 -5.75
C GLY A 16 -21.74 34.15 -6.26
N LEU A 17 -21.29 34.72 -7.39
CA LEU A 17 -19.88 34.61 -7.81
C LEU A 17 -18.96 35.14 -6.70
N THR A 18 -17.92 34.39 -6.35
CA THR A 18 -16.78 34.91 -5.58
C THR A 18 -15.48 34.69 -6.37
N LEU A 19 -15.15 35.67 -7.19
CA LEU A 19 -13.78 35.86 -7.69
C LEU A 19 -12.94 36.40 -6.52
N SER A 20 -11.87 35.70 -6.12
CA SER A 20 -10.91 36.25 -5.17
C SER A 20 -10.05 37.33 -5.84
N PRO A 21 -9.85 38.50 -5.21
CA PRO A 21 -9.08 39.60 -5.79
C PRO A 21 -7.57 39.42 -5.62
N ASP A 22 -6.84 39.82 -6.65
CA ASP A 22 -5.39 40.04 -6.64
C ASP A 22 -5.08 41.47 -6.14
N PRO A 23 -4.02 41.68 -5.33
CA PRO A 23 -3.55 43.02 -4.98
C PRO A 23 -2.21 43.38 -5.66
N GLU A 24 -2.25 44.35 -6.57
CA GLU A 24 -1.05 45.12 -6.95
C GLU A 24 -0.60 46.02 -5.77
N GLU A 25 0.69 46.04 -5.43
CA GLU A 25 1.57 47.19 -5.73
C GLU A 25 3.06 46.91 -5.46
N ARG A 26 3.89 47.56 -6.28
CA ARG A 26 5.37 47.66 -6.21
C ARG A 26 5.74 48.98 -5.49
N PRO A 27 6.95 49.19 -4.89
CA PRO A 27 8.19 49.32 -5.69
C PRO A 27 9.54 49.01 -5.01
N GLY A 28 10.60 48.84 -5.81
CA GLY A 28 11.99 48.94 -5.31
C GLY A 28 13.10 48.36 -6.20
N ALA A 29 14.05 49.22 -6.59
CA ALA A 29 15.46 48.96 -6.96
C ALA A 29 15.83 48.17 -8.26
N GLU A 30 16.27 48.97 -9.24
CA GLU A 30 17.52 48.85 -10.04
C GLU A 30 17.85 47.63 -10.95
N GLY A 31 18.42 47.93 -12.14
CA GLY A 31 19.71 47.30 -12.46
C GLY A 31 20.00 46.71 -13.85
N ALA A 32 19.80 47.43 -14.95
CA ALA A 32 20.56 47.25 -16.22
C ALA A 32 20.30 45.93 -17.01
N PRO A 33 20.93 45.68 -18.20
CA PRO A 33 20.16 45.68 -19.43
C PRO A 33 20.14 44.36 -20.24
N LEU A 34 19.22 44.32 -21.21
CA LEU A 34 18.96 43.21 -22.12
C LEU A 34 20.18 42.77 -22.95
N LEU A 35 20.37 41.45 -23.05
CA LEU A 35 21.16 40.79 -24.10
C LEU A 35 20.29 39.71 -24.78
N PRO A 36 20.17 39.69 -26.13
CA PRO A 36 19.47 38.63 -26.84
C PRO A 36 20.33 37.34 -26.97
N PRO A 37 19.71 36.16 -27.17
CA PRO A 37 20.42 34.89 -27.30
C PRO A 37 21.23 34.81 -28.63
N PRO A 38 22.30 33.99 -28.67
CA PRO A 38 23.20 33.91 -29.83
C PRO A 38 22.59 33.13 -31.01
N LEU A 39 22.87 33.60 -32.22
CA LEU A 39 22.60 32.89 -33.48
C LEU A 39 23.61 31.75 -33.71
N PRO A 40 23.23 30.66 -34.40
CA PRO A 40 24.17 29.62 -34.83
C PRO A 40 25.10 30.11 -35.96
N PRO A 41 26.31 29.54 -36.10
CA PRO A 41 27.30 29.99 -37.08
C PRO A 41 26.97 29.56 -38.52
N PRO A 42 27.46 30.29 -39.55
CA PRO A 42 27.26 29.96 -40.96
C PRO A 42 28.20 28.83 -41.42
N SER A 43 27.67 27.93 -42.24
CA SER A 43 28.48 26.92 -42.96
C SER A 43 29.33 27.55 -44.07
N PRO A 44 30.55 27.03 -44.35
CA PRO A 44 31.44 27.59 -45.35
C PRO A 44 31.01 27.26 -46.79
N PRO A 45 31.42 28.08 -47.79
CA PRO A 45 31.07 27.88 -49.19
C PRO A 45 32.04 26.96 -49.94
N GLY A 46 31.51 26.28 -50.96
CA GLY A 46 32.28 25.96 -52.17
C GLY A 46 33.11 24.67 -52.16
N SER A 47 32.61 23.65 -52.86
CA SER A 47 33.47 22.78 -53.67
C SER A 47 32.72 22.36 -54.92
N ASP A 48 32.92 23.13 -55.98
CA ASP A 48 32.53 22.79 -57.33
C ASP A 48 33.41 21.64 -57.85
N ARG A 49 32.79 20.48 -58.09
CA ARG A 49 33.35 19.38 -58.88
C ARG A 49 32.19 18.58 -59.47
N GLY A 50 31.80 18.94 -60.67
CA GLY A 50 30.61 18.38 -61.31
C GLY A 50 30.83 17.06 -62.08
N ARG A 51 29.85 16.80 -62.95
CA ARG A 51 29.86 15.86 -64.08
C ARG A 51 29.68 14.38 -63.75
N GLY A 52 28.43 13.94 -63.82
CA GLY A 52 28.04 12.52 -63.83
C GLY A 52 26.57 12.38 -64.20
N ALA A 53 26.25 12.46 -65.50
CA ALA A 53 24.90 12.21 -65.99
C ALA A 53 24.70 10.71 -66.20
N ALA A 54 23.79 10.11 -65.42
CA ALA A 54 23.14 8.85 -65.73
C ALA A 54 21.69 8.97 -65.21
N GLY A 55 20.72 8.81 -66.10
CA GLY A 55 19.31 8.88 -65.73
C GLY A 55 18.80 7.50 -65.36
N GLU A 56 18.35 7.32 -64.13
CA GLU A 56 17.40 6.27 -63.78
C GLU A 56 15.99 6.84 -63.92
N GLN A 57 15.21 6.27 -64.84
CA GLN A 57 13.77 6.50 -64.88
C GLN A 57 13.14 5.68 -63.74
N PRO A 58 12.16 6.23 -62.99
CA PRO A 58 11.38 5.42 -62.08
C PRO A 58 10.46 4.48 -62.88
N GLU A 59 10.54 3.19 -62.58
CA GLU A 59 9.66 2.16 -63.13
C GLU A 59 8.17 2.50 -62.89
N PRO A 60 7.26 2.32 -63.87
CA PRO A 60 5.86 2.77 -63.74
C PRO A 60 4.98 1.99 -62.74
N GLY A 61 5.56 1.05 -61.97
CA GLY A 61 4.82 0.06 -61.16
C GLY A 61 4.63 0.39 -59.68
N GLU A 62 5.59 1.03 -59.01
CA GLU A 62 5.57 1.17 -57.54
C GLU A 62 4.86 2.44 -57.02
N ALA A 63 4.72 3.47 -57.85
CA ALA A 63 4.14 4.75 -57.43
C ALA A 63 2.66 4.68 -57.02
N ALA A 64 1.89 3.73 -57.58
CA ALA A 64 0.46 3.60 -57.31
C ALA A 64 0.17 3.04 -55.90
N ALA A 65 0.88 1.99 -55.48
CA ALA A 65 0.66 1.33 -54.19
C ALA A 65 1.04 2.22 -52.99
N GLY A 66 2.04 3.09 -53.15
CA GLY A 66 2.44 4.04 -52.10
C GLY A 66 1.36 5.07 -51.77
N GLY A 67 0.64 5.58 -52.79
CA GLY A 67 -0.39 6.60 -52.64
C GLY A 67 -1.61 6.12 -51.83
N ALA A 68 -2.06 4.89 -52.07
CA ALA A 68 -3.19 4.27 -51.36
C ALA A 68 -2.95 4.23 -49.84
N ALA A 69 -1.78 3.73 -49.44
CA ALA A 69 -1.39 3.59 -48.04
C ALA A 69 -1.11 4.95 -47.36
N GLU A 70 -0.60 5.94 -48.10
CA GLU A 70 -0.42 7.29 -47.56
C GLU A 70 -1.77 7.98 -47.32
N GLU A 71 -2.69 7.91 -48.28
CA GLU A 71 -4.04 8.47 -48.12
C GLU A 71 -4.84 7.76 -47.02
N ALA A 72 -4.69 6.44 -46.86
CA ALA A 72 -5.24 5.70 -45.73
C ALA A 72 -4.78 6.27 -44.37
N ARG A 73 -3.47 6.53 -44.22
CA ARG A 73 -2.89 7.15 -43.01
C ARG A 73 -3.37 8.58 -42.78
N ARG A 74 -3.50 9.38 -43.85
CA ARG A 74 -4.06 10.74 -43.77
C ARG A 74 -5.52 10.74 -43.33
N LEU A 75 -6.32 9.77 -43.79
CA LEU A 75 -7.69 9.54 -43.33
C LEU A 75 -7.69 9.14 -41.84
N GLU A 76 -6.84 8.20 -41.43
CA GLU A 76 -6.73 7.77 -40.04
C GLU A 76 -6.38 8.91 -39.09
N GLN A 77 -5.38 9.74 -39.44
CA GLN A 77 -5.00 10.92 -38.67
C GLN A 77 -6.13 11.95 -38.56
N ARG A 78 -6.90 12.18 -39.64
CA ARG A 78 -8.00 13.14 -39.66
C ARG A 78 -9.22 12.67 -38.88
N TRP A 79 -9.55 11.39 -38.98
CA TRP A 79 -10.82 10.83 -38.48
C TRP A 79 -10.70 10.07 -37.17
N GLY A 80 -9.50 9.61 -36.77
CA GLY A 80 -9.28 8.79 -35.57
C GLY A 80 -9.71 7.31 -35.73
N PHE A 81 -9.88 6.83 -36.96
CA PHE A 81 -10.30 5.48 -37.29
C PHE A 81 -9.40 4.89 -38.38
N GLY A 82 -9.01 3.62 -38.25
CA GLY A 82 -8.33 2.91 -39.32
C GLY A 82 -9.21 2.82 -40.58
N LEU A 83 -8.61 2.70 -41.77
CA LEU A 83 -9.33 2.78 -43.04
C LEU A 83 -10.53 1.81 -43.13
N GLU A 84 -10.38 0.58 -42.65
CA GLU A 84 -11.46 -0.42 -42.66
C GLU A 84 -12.60 -0.07 -41.69
N GLU A 85 -12.29 0.46 -40.49
CA GLU A 85 -13.29 0.94 -39.52
C GLU A 85 -14.07 2.13 -40.08
N LEU A 86 -13.35 3.10 -40.67
CA LEU A 86 -13.90 4.30 -41.27
C LEU A 86 -14.75 3.98 -42.50
N TYR A 87 -14.32 3.01 -43.33
CA TYR A 87 -15.11 2.47 -44.42
C TYR A 87 -16.37 1.76 -43.92
N GLY A 88 -16.28 0.99 -42.82
CA GLY A 88 -17.45 0.37 -42.18
C GLY A 88 -18.46 1.39 -41.63
N LEU A 89 -17.98 2.53 -41.09
CA LEU A 89 -18.82 3.68 -40.73
C LEU A 89 -19.45 4.34 -41.96
N ALA A 90 -18.67 4.57 -43.02
CA ALA A 90 -19.16 5.12 -44.29
C ALA A 90 -20.24 4.26 -44.92
N LEU A 91 -20.06 2.93 -44.96
CA LEU A 91 -21.01 2.00 -45.55
C LEU A 91 -22.31 1.91 -44.72
N ARG A 92 -22.24 1.99 -43.38
CA ARG A 92 -23.41 2.09 -42.50
C ARG A 92 -24.17 3.39 -42.76
N PHE A 93 -23.47 4.53 -42.72
CA PHE A 93 -24.06 5.85 -42.99
C PHE A 93 -24.74 5.90 -44.36
N PHE A 94 -24.08 5.41 -45.41
CA PHE A 94 -24.66 5.31 -46.76
C PHE A 94 -25.96 4.50 -46.75
N LYS A 95 -25.96 3.28 -46.22
CA LYS A 95 -27.15 2.40 -46.18
C LYS A 95 -28.30 2.98 -45.35
N GLU A 96 -28.01 3.68 -44.26
CA GLU A 96 -29.04 4.22 -43.36
C GLU A 96 -29.65 5.53 -43.86
N LYS A 97 -28.86 6.36 -44.54
CA LYS A 97 -29.16 7.77 -44.83
C LYS A 97 -29.38 8.11 -46.32
N ASP A 98 -28.99 7.23 -47.25
CA ASP A 98 -29.35 7.33 -48.68
C ASP A 98 -30.88 7.44 -48.84
N GLY A 99 -31.34 8.46 -49.57
CA GLY A 99 -32.77 8.75 -49.75
C GLY A 99 -33.47 9.30 -48.50
N LYS A 100 -32.74 9.65 -47.42
CA LYS A 100 -33.31 10.24 -46.20
C LYS A 100 -32.64 11.55 -45.79
N ALA A 101 -31.33 11.52 -45.57
CA ALA A 101 -30.56 12.71 -45.14
C ALA A 101 -29.72 13.31 -46.28
N PHE A 102 -29.47 12.54 -47.34
CA PHE A 102 -28.90 13.04 -48.58
C PHE A 102 -29.37 12.19 -49.77
N HIS A 103 -29.29 12.79 -50.95
CA HIS A 103 -29.69 12.20 -52.23
C HIS A 103 -28.49 12.29 -53.17
N PRO A 104 -27.61 11.29 -53.20
CA PRO A 104 -26.51 11.28 -54.16
C PRO A 104 -27.08 11.23 -55.58
N THR A 105 -26.41 11.89 -56.53
CA THR A 105 -26.79 11.82 -57.94
C THR A 105 -26.73 10.38 -58.45
N TYR A 106 -27.38 10.10 -59.57
CA TYR A 106 -27.37 8.76 -60.18
C TYR A 106 -25.94 8.26 -60.42
N GLU A 107 -25.07 9.11 -60.97
CA GLU A 107 -23.66 8.82 -61.23
C GLU A 107 -22.87 8.57 -59.94
N GLU A 108 -23.00 9.42 -58.92
CA GLU A 108 -22.35 9.21 -57.61
C GLU A 108 -22.81 7.91 -56.96
N LYS A 109 -24.10 7.57 -57.08
CA LYS A 109 -24.68 6.33 -56.55
C LYS A 109 -24.16 5.10 -57.28
N LEU A 110 -24.04 5.14 -58.60
CA LEU A 110 -23.38 4.09 -59.37
C LEU A 110 -21.91 3.94 -58.94
N LYS A 111 -21.18 5.05 -58.78
CA LYS A 111 -19.77 5.05 -58.38
C LYS A 111 -19.56 4.51 -56.96
N LEU A 112 -20.40 4.88 -55.99
CA LEU A 112 -20.39 4.32 -54.64
C LEU A 112 -20.65 2.80 -54.65
N VAL A 113 -21.60 2.34 -55.48
CA VAL A 113 -21.85 0.90 -55.66
C VAL A 113 -20.67 0.19 -56.32
N ALA A 114 -20.08 0.76 -57.37
CA ALA A 114 -18.90 0.24 -58.05
C ALA A 114 -17.70 0.09 -57.09
N LEU A 115 -17.41 1.14 -56.32
CA LEU A 115 -16.35 1.12 -55.29
C LEU A 115 -16.63 0.08 -54.20
N HIS A 116 -17.88 -0.07 -53.75
CA HIS A 116 -18.25 -1.14 -52.80
C HIS A 116 -18.05 -2.55 -53.40
N LYS A 117 -18.35 -2.76 -54.69
CA LYS A 117 -18.07 -4.03 -55.36
C LYS A 117 -16.56 -4.27 -55.52
N GLN A 118 -15.77 -3.26 -55.84
CA GLN A 118 -14.30 -3.35 -55.89
C GLN A 118 -13.71 -3.77 -54.53
N VAL A 119 -14.20 -3.21 -53.42
CA VAL A 119 -13.76 -3.58 -52.07
C VAL A 119 -14.10 -5.04 -51.71
N LEU A 120 -15.26 -5.54 -52.14
CA LEU A 120 -15.73 -6.89 -51.81
C LEU A 120 -15.19 -7.99 -52.73
N MET A 121 -15.09 -7.70 -54.03
CA MET A 121 -14.89 -8.69 -55.10
C MET A 121 -13.60 -8.44 -55.90
N GLY A 122 -12.91 -7.31 -55.67
CA GLY A 122 -11.76 -6.89 -56.47
C GLY A 122 -12.15 -6.33 -57.85
N PRO A 123 -11.18 -6.28 -58.78
CA PRO A 123 -11.38 -5.88 -60.16
C PRO A 123 -12.52 -6.62 -60.86
N TYR A 124 -13.25 -5.91 -61.73
CA TYR A 124 -14.31 -6.52 -62.54
C TYR A 124 -13.77 -7.65 -63.43
N ASN A 125 -14.32 -8.86 -63.27
CA ASN A 125 -14.03 -10.00 -64.14
C ASN A 125 -15.31 -10.41 -64.91
N PRO A 126 -15.31 -10.34 -66.26
CA PRO A 126 -16.49 -10.69 -67.08
C PRO A 126 -16.95 -12.14 -66.89
N ASP A 127 -16.05 -13.08 -66.63
CA ASP A 127 -16.39 -14.51 -66.48
C ASP A 127 -17.17 -14.80 -65.19
N THR A 128 -17.07 -13.88 -64.21
CA THR A 128 -17.76 -13.98 -62.91
C THR A 128 -19.12 -13.28 -62.89
N CYS A 129 -19.47 -12.53 -63.94
CA CYS A 129 -20.65 -11.69 -64.00
C CYS A 129 -21.55 -12.11 -65.17
N PRO A 130 -22.73 -12.73 -64.90
CA PRO A 130 -23.68 -13.07 -65.95
C PRO A 130 -24.01 -11.89 -66.87
N GLU A 131 -24.30 -12.19 -68.13
CA GLU A 131 -24.68 -11.19 -69.11
C GLU A 131 -26.03 -10.57 -68.74
N VAL A 132 -26.04 -9.34 -68.18
CA VAL A 132 -27.31 -8.62 -68.01
C VAL A 132 -27.82 -8.23 -69.38
N GLY A 133 -29.10 -8.51 -69.61
CA GLY A 133 -29.73 -8.37 -70.92
C GLY A 133 -29.80 -6.92 -71.40
N PHE A 134 -30.01 -6.76 -72.70
CA PHE A 134 -30.08 -5.46 -73.39
C PHE A 134 -31.01 -4.43 -72.71
N PHE A 135 -32.14 -4.88 -72.15
CA PHE A 135 -33.12 -4.02 -71.48
C PHE A 135 -32.76 -3.63 -70.03
N ASP A 136 -31.76 -4.26 -69.39
CA ASP A 136 -31.32 -3.89 -68.05
C ASP A 136 -30.30 -2.73 -68.10
N VAL A 137 -30.80 -1.54 -68.42
CA VAL A 137 -30.00 -0.31 -68.52
C VAL A 137 -29.26 -0.02 -67.20
N LEU A 138 -29.92 -0.21 -66.05
CA LEU A 138 -29.33 0.02 -64.73
C LEU A 138 -28.22 -0.98 -64.39
N GLY A 139 -28.39 -2.25 -64.74
CA GLY A 139 -27.35 -3.28 -64.59
C GLY A 139 -26.18 -3.05 -65.54
N ASN A 140 -26.43 -2.59 -66.76
CA ASN A 140 -25.40 -2.20 -67.72
C ASN A 140 -24.58 -1.00 -67.23
N ASP A 141 -25.23 0.05 -66.72
CA ASP A 141 -24.54 1.19 -66.10
C ASP A 141 -23.68 0.75 -64.90
N ARG A 142 -24.23 -0.06 -63.98
CA ARG A 142 -23.48 -0.58 -62.81
C ARG A 142 -22.27 -1.43 -63.22
N ARG A 143 -22.39 -2.24 -64.28
CA ARG A 143 -21.26 -3.02 -64.81
C ARG A 143 -20.21 -2.11 -65.45
N ARG A 144 -20.63 -1.10 -66.22
CA ARG A 144 -19.72 -0.12 -66.84
C ARG A 144 -18.92 0.63 -65.78
N GLU A 145 -19.57 1.18 -64.75
CA GLU A 145 -18.87 1.93 -63.70
C GLU A 145 -17.93 1.05 -62.87
N TRP A 146 -18.26 -0.23 -62.62
CA TRP A 146 -17.34 -1.15 -61.93
C TRP A 146 -16.17 -1.57 -62.83
N ALA A 147 -16.41 -1.85 -64.11
CA ALA A 147 -15.36 -2.14 -65.08
C ALA A 147 -14.39 -0.96 -65.27
N ALA A 148 -14.89 0.28 -65.20
CA ALA A 148 -14.10 1.49 -65.28
C ALA A 148 -13.11 1.70 -64.10
N LEU A 149 -13.29 0.99 -62.97
CA LEU A 149 -12.32 1.01 -61.86
C LEU A 149 -11.06 0.18 -62.15
N GLY A 150 -11.11 -0.74 -63.12
CA GLY A 150 -9.97 -1.54 -63.54
C GLY A 150 -9.27 -2.26 -62.37
N THR A 151 -7.94 -2.15 -62.32
CA THR A 151 -7.07 -2.80 -61.32
C THR A 151 -6.91 -1.99 -60.02
N MET A 152 -7.87 -1.13 -59.67
CA MET A 152 -7.88 -0.37 -58.42
C MET A 152 -7.77 -1.28 -57.19
N SER A 153 -6.92 -0.94 -56.23
CA SER A 153 -6.75 -1.72 -54.99
C SER A 153 -8.01 -1.65 -54.10
N LYS A 154 -8.11 -2.58 -53.15
CA LYS A 154 -9.17 -2.58 -52.14
C LYS A 154 -9.08 -1.31 -51.28
N GLU A 155 -7.86 -0.93 -50.91
CA GLU A 155 -7.54 0.23 -50.09
C GLU A 155 -7.89 1.54 -50.80
N ASP A 156 -7.52 1.70 -52.08
CA ASP A 156 -7.93 2.85 -52.91
C ASP A 156 -9.45 2.94 -53.03
N ALA A 157 -10.12 1.80 -53.26
CA ALA A 157 -11.58 1.77 -53.38
C ALA A 157 -12.28 2.16 -52.06
N MET A 158 -11.72 1.79 -50.90
CA MET A 158 -12.19 2.27 -49.59
C MET A 158 -11.96 3.78 -49.42
N VAL A 159 -10.75 4.27 -49.74
CA VAL A 159 -10.39 5.70 -49.64
C VAL A 159 -11.30 6.56 -50.51
N GLU A 160 -11.49 6.19 -51.77
CA GLU A 160 -12.36 6.93 -52.70
C GLU A 160 -13.84 6.81 -52.32
N PHE A 161 -14.31 5.68 -51.77
CA PHE A 161 -15.67 5.57 -51.24
C PHE A 161 -15.91 6.56 -50.09
N VAL A 162 -14.99 6.63 -49.14
CA VAL A 162 -15.06 7.57 -47.99
C VAL A 162 -15.00 9.03 -48.45
N LYS A 163 -14.09 9.36 -49.38
CA LYS A 163 -13.97 10.71 -49.96
C LYS A 163 -15.23 11.13 -50.72
N LEU A 164 -15.79 10.23 -51.54
CA LEU A 164 -17.00 10.48 -52.31
C LEU A 164 -18.21 10.66 -51.38
N LEU A 165 -18.41 9.76 -50.41
CA LEU A 165 -19.52 9.86 -49.47
C LEU A 165 -19.48 11.18 -48.67
N ASN A 166 -18.29 11.58 -48.19
CA ASN A 166 -18.12 12.83 -47.47
C ASN A 166 -18.42 14.07 -48.34
N ARG A 167 -18.17 14.00 -49.66
CA ARG A 167 -18.55 15.04 -50.62
C ARG A 167 -20.06 15.08 -50.85
N CYS A 168 -20.71 13.93 -51.00
CA CYS A 168 -22.16 13.83 -51.17
C CYS A 168 -22.94 14.25 -49.89
N CYS A 169 -22.37 14.05 -48.70
CA CYS A 169 -23.01 14.42 -47.44
C CYS A 169 -22.02 14.82 -46.34
N HIS A 170 -21.94 16.12 -46.04
CA HIS A 170 -21.09 16.66 -44.99
C HIS A 170 -21.51 16.22 -43.56
N LEU A 171 -22.75 15.75 -43.36
CA LEU A 171 -23.20 15.15 -42.08
C LEU A 171 -22.53 13.80 -41.79
N PHE A 172 -21.87 13.18 -42.77
CA PHE A 172 -20.98 12.06 -42.50
C PHE A 172 -19.85 12.47 -41.54
N SER A 173 -19.38 13.72 -41.61
CA SER A 173 -18.32 14.22 -40.75
C SER A 173 -18.72 14.26 -39.27
N THR A 174 -19.91 14.80 -38.97
CA THR A 174 -20.44 14.84 -37.60
C THR A 174 -20.79 13.45 -37.08
N TYR A 175 -21.26 12.54 -37.94
CA TYR A 175 -21.48 11.14 -37.61
C TYR A 175 -20.20 10.41 -37.19
N VAL A 176 -19.11 10.54 -37.94
CA VAL A 176 -17.81 9.94 -37.58
C VAL A 176 -17.25 10.58 -36.31
N ALA A 177 -17.33 11.90 -36.16
CA ALA A 177 -16.90 12.59 -34.94
C ALA A 177 -17.66 12.10 -33.69
N SER A 178 -18.98 11.87 -33.79
CA SER A 178 -19.78 11.31 -32.71
C SER A 178 -19.32 9.90 -32.30
N HIS A 179 -19.05 9.02 -33.28
CA HIS A 179 -18.53 7.69 -32.98
C HIS A 179 -17.10 7.70 -32.44
N LYS A 180 -16.28 8.71 -32.79
CA LYS A 180 -14.94 8.86 -32.22
C LYS A 180 -15.03 9.14 -30.71
N ILE A 181 -15.88 10.09 -30.32
CA ILE A 181 -16.13 10.42 -28.92
C ILE A 181 -16.65 9.19 -28.16
N GLU A 182 -17.60 8.46 -28.75
CA GLU A 182 -18.13 7.21 -28.16
C GLU A 182 -17.04 6.15 -27.95
N LYS A 183 -16.15 5.93 -28.92
CA LYS A 183 -15.02 4.99 -28.82
C LYS A 183 -14.05 5.41 -27.70
N GLU A 184 -13.68 6.69 -27.65
CA GLU A 184 -12.79 7.25 -26.62
C GLU A 184 -13.40 7.17 -25.21
N GLU A 185 -14.71 7.44 -25.06
CA GLU A 185 -15.43 7.31 -23.79
C GLU A 185 -15.51 5.86 -23.32
N GLN A 186 -15.83 4.92 -24.22
CA GLN A 186 -15.85 3.48 -23.89
C GLN A 186 -14.47 2.97 -23.46
N GLU A 187 -13.39 3.40 -24.13
CA GLU A 187 -12.03 3.07 -23.71
C GLU A 187 -11.66 3.68 -22.36
N LYS A 188 -12.00 4.95 -22.13
CA LYS A 188 -11.77 5.63 -20.84
C LYS A 188 -12.50 4.90 -19.71
N LYS A 189 -13.78 4.60 -19.89
CA LYS A 189 -14.61 3.87 -18.91
C LYS A 189 -14.03 2.49 -18.58
N ARG A 190 -13.54 1.75 -19.56
CA ARG A 190 -12.86 0.46 -19.34
C ARG A 190 -11.57 0.62 -18.51
N LYS A 191 -10.76 1.64 -18.80
CA LYS A 191 -9.52 1.94 -18.06
C LYS A 191 -9.82 2.35 -16.62
N GLU A 192 -10.83 3.20 -16.40
CA GLU A 192 -11.28 3.63 -15.06
C GLU A 192 -11.87 2.48 -14.24
N GLU A 193 -12.61 1.56 -14.87
CA GLU A 193 -13.14 0.36 -14.20
C GLU A 193 -12.05 -0.65 -13.84
N GLU A 194 -11.06 -0.84 -14.71
CA GLU A 194 -9.88 -1.66 -14.44
C GLU A 194 -9.02 -1.06 -13.32
N GLU A 195 -8.78 0.24 -13.34
CA GLU A 195 -8.05 0.93 -12.26
C GLU A 195 -8.81 0.88 -10.93
N ARG A 196 -10.13 1.11 -10.94
CA ARG A 196 -10.97 0.99 -9.74
C ARG A 196 -10.89 -0.43 -9.14
N ARG A 197 -11.07 -1.46 -9.97
CA ARG A 197 -10.96 -2.87 -9.54
C ARG A 197 -9.59 -3.17 -8.94
N ARG A 198 -8.51 -2.67 -9.56
CA ARG A 198 -7.15 -2.83 -9.04
C ARG A 198 -6.97 -2.14 -7.68
N ARG A 199 -7.48 -0.92 -7.51
CA ARG A 199 -7.43 -0.20 -6.21
C ARG A 199 -8.22 -0.94 -5.13
N GLU A 200 -9.42 -1.45 -5.44
CA GLU A 200 -10.25 -2.26 -4.53
C GLU A 200 -9.55 -3.58 -4.13
N GLU A 201 -8.81 -4.19 -5.05
CA GLU A 201 -8.01 -5.41 -4.79
C GLU A 201 -6.76 -5.11 -3.92
N GLU A 202 -6.02 -4.04 -4.23
CA GLU A 202 -4.87 -3.58 -3.42
C GLU A 202 -5.31 -3.16 -1.99
N GLU A 203 -6.46 -2.51 -1.83
CA GLU A 203 -7.04 -2.17 -0.53
C GLU A 203 -7.46 -3.43 0.25
N ARG A 204 -8.14 -4.38 -0.40
CA ARG A 204 -8.52 -5.67 0.21
C ARG A 204 -7.29 -6.47 0.66
N GLU A 205 -6.23 -6.51 -0.13
CA GLU A 205 -4.99 -7.20 0.24
C GLU A 205 -4.30 -6.52 1.43
N ARG A 206 -4.29 -5.18 1.48
CA ARG A 206 -3.78 -4.41 2.64
C ARG A 206 -4.55 -4.73 3.91
N LEU A 207 -5.88 -4.71 3.86
CA LEU A 207 -6.74 -5.03 5.00
C LEU A 207 -6.52 -6.47 5.49
N GLN A 208 -6.40 -7.45 4.58
CA GLN A 208 -6.11 -8.83 4.94
C GLN A 208 -4.73 -8.99 5.62
N LYS A 209 -3.70 -8.30 5.11
CA LYS A 209 -2.36 -8.29 5.72
C LYS A 209 -2.36 -7.63 7.10
N GLU A 210 -3.12 -6.55 7.28
CA GLU A 210 -3.27 -5.88 8.57
C GLU A 210 -4.03 -6.75 9.58
N GLU A 211 -5.13 -7.38 9.17
CA GLU A 211 -5.90 -8.31 10.00
C GLU A 211 -5.07 -9.54 10.39
N GLU A 212 -4.34 -10.14 9.45
CA GLU A 212 -3.43 -11.25 9.74
C GLU A 212 -2.31 -10.85 10.71
N LYS A 213 -1.72 -9.65 10.53
CA LYS A 213 -0.71 -9.11 11.45
C LYS A 213 -1.28 -8.91 12.85
N ARG A 214 -2.45 -8.27 12.97
CA ARG A 214 -3.15 -8.07 14.25
C ARG A 214 -3.47 -9.41 14.92
N ARG A 215 -3.94 -10.41 14.17
CA ARG A 215 -4.21 -11.76 14.69
C ARG A 215 -2.95 -12.43 15.22
N ARG A 216 -1.82 -12.33 14.51
CA ARG A 216 -0.52 -12.85 14.97
C ARG A 216 -0.01 -12.15 16.22
N GLU A 217 -0.11 -10.82 16.27
CA GLU A 217 0.29 -10.02 17.44
C GLU A 217 -0.58 -10.33 18.68
N GLU A 218 -1.87 -10.61 18.47
CA GLU A 218 -2.80 -11.03 19.52
C GLU A 218 -2.55 -12.47 19.99
N GLU A 219 -2.33 -13.41 19.07
CA GLU A 219 -1.96 -14.80 19.37
C GLU A 219 -0.62 -14.87 20.13
N GLU A 220 0.37 -14.09 19.72
CA GLU A 220 1.66 -14.00 20.44
C GLU A 220 1.50 -13.36 21.83
N ARG A 221 0.66 -12.32 21.97
CA ARG A 221 0.37 -11.69 23.26
C ARG A 221 -0.32 -12.67 24.22
N LEU A 222 -1.34 -13.40 23.75
CA LEU A 222 -2.04 -14.41 24.54
C LEU A 222 -1.09 -15.53 24.96
N ARG A 223 -0.25 -16.02 24.05
CA ARG A 223 0.76 -17.04 24.36
C ARG A 223 1.75 -16.56 25.42
N ARG A 224 2.22 -15.31 25.35
CA ARG A 224 3.11 -14.74 26.39
C ARG A 224 2.41 -14.65 27.74
N GLU A 225 1.14 -14.22 27.79
CA GLU A 225 0.35 -14.19 29.04
C GLU A 225 0.14 -15.61 29.60
N GLU A 226 -0.13 -16.60 28.75
CA GLU A 226 -0.29 -18.00 29.17
C GLU A 226 1.03 -18.59 29.71
N GLU A 227 2.16 -18.35 29.03
CA GLU A 227 3.49 -18.75 29.49
C GLU A 227 3.88 -18.06 30.81
N GLU A 228 3.50 -16.79 31.02
CA GLU A 228 3.70 -16.07 32.29
C GLU A 228 2.82 -16.61 33.42
N ARG A 229 1.50 -16.77 33.17
CA ARG A 229 0.55 -17.36 34.13
C ARG A 229 1.02 -18.74 34.60
N ARG A 230 1.47 -19.58 33.67
CA ARG A 230 2.01 -20.90 33.97
C ARG A 230 3.27 -20.82 34.84
N ARG A 231 4.19 -19.88 34.58
CA ARG A 231 5.38 -19.68 35.43
C ARG A 231 5.00 -19.26 36.85
N ILE A 232 4.04 -18.33 37.00
CA ILE A 232 3.53 -17.88 38.30
C ILE A 232 2.89 -19.05 39.06
N GLU A 233 2.12 -19.90 38.38
CA GLU A 233 1.51 -21.09 38.99
C GLU A 233 2.55 -22.15 39.39
N GLU A 234 3.54 -22.43 38.54
CA GLU A 234 4.65 -23.35 38.83
C GLU A 234 5.50 -22.85 40.03
N GLU A 235 5.77 -21.54 40.11
CA GLU A 235 6.48 -20.94 41.25
C GLU A 235 5.65 -21.00 42.54
N ARG A 236 4.36 -20.64 42.47
CA ARG A 236 3.42 -20.74 43.61
C ARG A 236 3.35 -22.16 44.15
N LEU A 237 3.23 -23.15 43.27
CA LEU A 237 3.20 -24.56 43.65
C LEU A 237 4.53 -25.01 44.31
N ARG A 238 5.67 -24.55 43.79
CA ARG A 238 7.00 -24.84 44.37
C ARG A 238 7.15 -24.24 45.78
N LEU A 239 6.72 -23.00 45.98
CA LEU A 239 6.74 -22.34 47.28
C LEU A 239 5.78 -23.03 48.27
N GLU A 240 4.60 -23.44 47.82
CA GLU A 240 3.65 -24.19 48.63
C GLU A 240 4.20 -25.57 49.05
N GLN A 241 4.87 -26.29 48.15
CA GLN A 241 5.56 -27.54 48.49
C GLN A 241 6.67 -27.32 49.53
N GLN A 242 7.49 -26.27 49.38
CA GLN A 242 8.53 -25.93 50.36
C GLN A 242 7.91 -25.62 51.74
N LYS A 243 6.82 -24.84 51.79
CA LYS A 243 6.05 -24.59 53.03
C LYS A 243 5.55 -25.90 53.65
N GLN A 244 4.97 -26.80 52.86
CA GLN A 244 4.49 -28.09 53.35
C GLN A 244 5.62 -28.97 53.91
N GLN A 245 6.79 -28.99 53.26
CA GLN A 245 7.98 -29.70 53.76
C GLN A 245 8.47 -29.14 55.10
N ILE A 246 8.54 -27.81 55.24
CA ILE A 246 8.90 -27.15 56.51
C ILE A 246 7.88 -27.50 57.60
N MET A 247 6.57 -27.36 57.33
CA MET A 247 5.52 -27.71 58.30
C MET A 247 5.59 -29.18 58.72
N ALA A 248 5.83 -30.11 57.77
CA ALA A 248 5.94 -31.54 58.07
C ALA A 248 7.19 -31.87 58.91
N ALA A 249 8.35 -31.28 58.59
CA ALA A 249 9.59 -31.46 59.34
C ALA A 249 9.55 -30.80 60.73
N LEU A 250 8.87 -29.67 60.86
CA LEU A 250 8.67 -29.01 62.16
C LEU A 250 7.69 -29.80 63.04
N ASN A 251 6.59 -30.28 62.45
CA ASN A 251 5.61 -31.14 63.12
C ASN A 251 6.24 -32.46 63.56
N SER A 252 7.07 -33.13 62.74
CA SER A 252 7.70 -34.39 63.15
C SER A 252 8.58 -34.27 64.39
N GLN A 253 9.17 -33.09 64.65
CA GLN A 253 9.94 -32.80 65.85
C GLN A 253 9.06 -32.54 67.09
N THR A 254 7.92 -31.86 66.93
CA THR A 254 7.08 -31.44 68.07
C THR A 254 5.78 -32.21 68.27
N ALA A 255 5.43 -33.15 67.37
CA ALA A 255 4.15 -33.86 67.39
C ALA A 255 3.87 -34.53 68.74
N VAL A 256 4.86 -35.22 69.31
CA VAL A 256 4.74 -35.92 70.61
C VAL A 256 4.51 -34.92 71.74
N GLN A 257 5.23 -33.80 71.75
CA GLN A 257 5.09 -32.76 72.78
C GLN A 257 3.72 -32.09 72.70
N PHE A 258 3.24 -31.76 71.50
CA PHE A 258 1.93 -31.15 71.29
C PHE A 258 0.78 -32.13 71.60
N GLN A 259 0.90 -33.40 71.21
CA GLN A 259 -0.06 -34.44 71.59
C GLN A 259 -0.14 -34.61 73.11
N GLN A 260 1.01 -34.68 73.79
CA GLN A 260 1.03 -34.89 75.24
C GLN A 260 0.54 -33.66 76.01
N TYR A 261 0.78 -32.44 75.52
CA TYR A 261 0.18 -31.22 76.07
C TYR A 261 -1.34 -31.18 75.84
N ALA A 262 -1.80 -31.46 74.62
CA ALA A 262 -3.23 -31.45 74.30
C ALA A 262 -4.01 -32.51 75.10
N ALA A 263 -3.45 -33.71 75.27
CA ALA A 263 -4.05 -34.77 76.06
C ALA A 263 -4.19 -34.42 77.56
N GLN A 264 -3.34 -33.54 78.09
CA GLN A 264 -3.46 -33.00 79.45
C GLN A 264 -4.54 -31.91 79.55
N GLN A 265 -4.64 -31.02 78.56
CA GLN A 265 -5.64 -29.93 78.56
C GLN A 265 -7.07 -30.44 78.29
N TYR A 266 -7.22 -31.45 77.42
CA TYR A 266 -8.52 -32.00 77.02
C TYR A 266 -8.54 -33.53 77.10
N PRO A 267 -8.50 -34.15 78.29
CA PRO A 267 -8.52 -35.60 78.43
C PRO A 267 -9.75 -36.24 77.76
N GLY A 268 -9.53 -37.26 76.93
CA GLY A 268 -10.59 -38.01 76.25
C GLY A 268 -11.29 -37.31 75.07
N ASN A 269 -11.11 -35.99 74.88
CA ASN A 269 -11.72 -35.25 73.76
C ASN A 269 -10.74 -35.10 72.58
N TYR A 270 -10.74 -36.08 71.66
CA TYR A 270 -9.83 -36.11 70.52
C TYR A 270 -10.01 -34.94 69.53
N GLU A 271 -11.24 -34.48 69.29
CA GLU A 271 -11.49 -33.38 68.35
C GLU A 271 -10.88 -32.07 68.85
N GLN A 272 -11.11 -31.75 70.13
CA GLN A 272 -10.56 -30.54 70.76
C GLN A 272 -9.03 -30.62 70.92
N GLN A 273 -8.47 -31.82 71.14
CA GLN A 273 -7.03 -32.05 71.05
C GLN A 273 -6.48 -31.73 69.65
N GLN A 274 -7.10 -32.20 68.57
CA GLN A 274 -6.62 -31.95 67.21
C GLN A 274 -6.68 -30.46 66.82
N ILE A 275 -7.72 -29.74 67.27
CA ILE A 275 -7.83 -28.28 67.07
C ILE A 275 -6.68 -27.56 67.80
N LEU A 276 -6.43 -27.89 69.07
CA LEU A 276 -5.32 -27.31 69.84
C LEU A 276 -3.95 -27.65 69.23
N ILE A 277 -3.73 -28.90 68.80
CA ILE A 277 -2.49 -29.33 68.13
C ILE A 277 -2.26 -28.53 66.84
N ARG A 278 -3.30 -28.32 66.02
CA ARG A 278 -3.21 -27.48 64.81
C ARG A 278 -2.83 -26.04 65.16
N GLN A 279 -3.45 -25.44 66.17
CA GLN A 279 -3.14 -24.08 66.60
C GLN A 279 -1.68 -23.95 67.09
N LEU A 280 -1.20 -24.93 67.87
CA LEU A 280 0.20 -24.97 68.34
C LEU A 280 1.20 -25.17 67.20
N GLN A 281 0.88 -26.03 66.22
CA GLN A 281 1.69 -26.21 65.00
C GLN A 281 1.76 -24.91 64.18
N GLU A 282 0.65 -24.20 64.02
CA GLU A 282 0.59 -22.93 63.30
C GLU A 282 1.39 -21.83 64.01
N GLN A 283 1.24 -21.69 65.33
CA GLN A 283 2.04 -20.75 66.12
C GLN A 283 3.53 -21.07 66.07
N HIS A 284 3.90 -22.35 66.19
CA HIS A 284 5.30 -22.78 66.11
C HIS A 284 5.89 -22.53 64.72
N TYR A 285 5.12 -22.75 63.65
CA TYR A 285 5.53 -22.41 62.29
C TYR A 285 5.73 -20.88 62.11
N GLN A 286 4.83 -20.05 62.65
CA GLN A 286 4.97 -18.59 62.60
C GLN A 286 6.25 -18.12 63.33
N GLN A 287 6.52 -18.65 64.53
CA GLN A 287 7.75 -18.36 65.29
C GLN A 287 9.01 -18.78 64.52
N TYR A 288 9.02 -19.99 63.95
CA TYR A 288 10.13 -20.50 63.15
C TYR A 288 10.41 -19.62 61.92
N MET A 289 9.36 -19.25 61.17
CA MET A 289 9.51 -18.39 59.99
C MET A 289 10.02 -16.99 60.35
N GLN A 290 9.60 -16.43 61.48
CA GLN A 290 10.11 -15.14 61.97
C GLN A 290 11.59 -15.21 62.37
N GLN A 291 12.03 -16.30 63.00
CA GLN A 291 13.45 -16.53 63.29
C GLN A 291 14.26 -16.70 62.00
N LEU A 292 13.75 -17.48 61.04
CA LEU A 292 14.40 -17.72 59.75
C LEU A 292 14.58 -16.40 58.96
N TYR A 293 13.57 -15.52 58.97
CA TYR A 293 13.65 -14.21 58.35
C TYR A 293 14.72 -13.30 59.00
N GLN A 294 14.82 -13.26 60.34
CA GLN A 294 15.90 -12.52 61.01
C GLN A 294 17.29 -13.05 60.65
N VAL A 295 17.46 -14.37 60.59
CA VAL A 295 18.74 -15.00 60.20
C VAL A 295 19.09 -14.65 58.75
N GLN A 296 18.11 -14.69 57.83
CA GLN A 296 18.31 -14.31 56.43
C GLN A 296 18.70 -12.83 56.27
N LEU A 297 18.05 -11.92 57.00
CA LEU A 297 18.38 -10.50 56.98
C LEU A 297 19.79 -10.23 57.51
N ALA A 298 20.16 -10.82 58.65
CA ALA A 298 21.51 -10.71 59.22
C ALA A 298 22.58 -11.26 58.27
N GLN A 299 22.30 -12.38 57.58
CA GLN A 299 23.20 -12.96 56.58
C GLN A 299 23.38 -12.04 55.36
N GLN A 300 22.31 -11.37 54.90
CA GLN A 300 22.38 -10.40 53.81
C GLN A 300 23.21 -9.17 54.20
N GLN A 301 23.01 -8.63 55.41
CA GLN A 301 23.81 -7.51 55.93
C GLN A 301 25.31 -7.88 56.04
N ALA A 302 25.62 -9.06 56.56
CA ALA A 302 26.99 -9.57 56.64
C ALA A 302 27.64 -9.77 55.25
N ALA A 303 26.85 -10.20 54.25
CA ALA A 303 27.33 -10.34 52.87
C ALA A 303 27.67 -8.98 52.23
N LEU A 304 26.87 -7.94 52.49
CA LEU A 304 27.13 -6.57 52.01
C LEU A 304 28.36 -5.94 52.70
N GLN A 305 28.49 -6.08 54.03
CA GLN A 305 29.68 -5.63 54.76
C GLN A 305 30.95 -6.27 54.20
N LYS A 306 30.92 -7.58 53.93
CA LYS A 306 32.05 -8.30 53.33
C LYS A 306 32.41 -7.83 51.91
N GLN A 307 31.44 -7.33 51.13
CA GLN A 307 31.74 -6.70 49.83
C GLN A 307 32.37 -5.30 50.01
N GLN A 308 31.90 -4.51 50.98
CA GLN A 308 32.52 -3.21 51.30
C GLN A 308 33.96 -3.37 51.80
N GLU A 309 34.25 -4.37 52.65
CA GLU A 309 35.62 -4.66 53.09
C GLU A 309 36.54 -5.02 51.93
N VAL A 310 36.07 -5.82 50.96
CA VAL A 310 36.84 -6.17 49.75
C VAL A 310 37.04 -4.96 48.82
N ALA A 311 36.05 -4.08 48.69
CA ALA A 311 36.17 -2.85 47.90
C ALA A 311 37.14 -1.84 48.53
N VAL A 312 37.08 -1.65 49.86
CA VAL A 312 37.96 -0.72 50.60
C VAL A 312 39.41 -1.25 50.66
N ALA A 313 39.60 -2.56 50.82
CA ALA A 313 40.93 -3.17 50.75
C ALA A 313 41.58 -3.07 49.36
N GLY A 314 40.78 -2.98 48.28
CA GLY A 314 41.27 -2.77 46.92
C GLY A 314 41.81 -1.36 46.62
N ALA A 315 41.52 -0.38 47.47
CA ALA A 315 41.83 1.04 47.23
C ALA A 315 43.10 1.55 47.95
N SER A 316 43.84 0.70 48.69
CA SER A 316 44.98 1.13 49.50
C SER A 316 46.25 0.28 49.27
N LEU A 317 47.09 0.74 48.32
CA LEU A 317 48.52 0.40 48.25
C LEU A 317 49.33 1.67 47.91
N PRO A 318 50.24 2.13 48.80
CA PRO A 318 51.10 3.29 48.55
C PRO A 318 52.39 2.93 47.80
N THR A 319 53.18 3.96 47.45
CA THR A 319 54.15 3.89 46.33
C THR A 319 55.63 3.77 46.75
N SER A 320 56.42 3.17 45.83
CA SER A 320 57.83 3.48 45.50
C SER A 320 58.99 3.09 46.44
N SER A 321 59.92 2.26 45.91
CA SER A 321 61.36 2.55 45.67
C SER A 321 62.18 1.26 45.45
N LYS A 322 63.28 1.12 44.67
CA LYS A 322 63.85 1.57 43.37
C LYS A 322 65.31 1.03 43.34
N VAL A 323 65.92 0.81 42.14
CA VAL A 323 67.36 0.51 41.85
C VAL A 323 67.72 -1.01 41.98
N ASN A 324 68.50 -1.70 41.13
CA ASN A 324 69.36 -1.32 39.95
C ASN A 324 69.31 -2.35 38.77
N THR A 325 70.16 -2.13 37.75
CA THR A 325 70.42 -2.94 36.52
C THR A 325 71.91 -3.44 36.47
N PRO A 326 72.44 -4.23 35.49
CA PRO A 326 72.43 -3.98 34.02
C PRO A 326 72.27 -5.20 33.06
N ALA A 327 72.15 -4.88 31.76
CA ALA A 327 72.02 -5.78 30.59
C ALA A 327 73.42 -6.07 29.93
N PRO A 328 73.64 -6.45 28.62
CA PRO A 328 72.83 -6.22 27.40
C PRO A 328 72.70 -7.38 26.37
N GLY A 329 71.88 -7.13 25.33
CA GLY A 329 72.08 -7.62 23.95
C GLY A 329 71.18 -8.78 23.50
N ASP A 330 70.45 -8.74 22.38
CA ASP A 330 70.39 -7.71 21.33
C ASP A 330 69.00 -7.64 20.65
N MET A 331 68.79 -6.61 19.84
CA MET A 331 67.49 -6.09 19.38
C MET A 331 67.11 -6.46 17.93
N MET A 332 65.83 -6.76 17.68
CA MET A 332 64.88 -6.05 16.75
C MET A 332 63.80 -6.90 16.07
N SER A 333 62.57 -6.35 16.10
CA SER A 333 61.44 -6.51 15.16
C SER A 333 60.86 -7.89 14.81
N VAL A 334 59.58 -8.10 15.20
CA VAL A 334 58.48 -8.33 14.24
C VAL A 334 57.13 -7.96 14.88
N ASN A 335 56.16 -7.60 14.03
CA ASN A 335 54.92 -6.89 14.37
C ASN A 335 53.71 -7.83 14.59
N GLY A 336 52.85 -7.46 15.56
CA GLY A 336 51.39 -7.59 15.48
C GLY A 336 50.74 -8.98 15.41
N GLN A 337 50.34 -9.51 16.56
CA GLN A 337 49.31 -10.56 16.66
C GLN A 337 48.31 -10.21 17.77
N ALA A 338 47.02 -10.09 17.42
CA ALA A 338 45.94 -9.85 18.37
C ALA A 338 44.69 -10.66 17.99
N LYS A 339 44.03 -11.27 18.99
CA LYS A 339 42.69 -11.87 18.86
C LYS A 339 41.88 -11.62 20.13
N ASN A 340 40.65 -11.14 19.91
CA ASN A 340 39.45 -11.27 20.73
C ASN A 340 39.50 -10.72 22.17
N HIS A 341 38.93 -9.53 22.39
CA HIS A 341 37.59 -9.38 22.99
C HIS A 341 37.08 -7.93 22.83
N SER A 342 35.80 -7.77 22.52
CA SER A 342 35.03 -6.51 22.34
C SER A 342 33.56 -6.88 22.59
N ASP A 343 32.66 -6.06 23.11
CA ASP A 343 32.79 -4.76 23.79
C ASP A 343 31.64 -4.69 24.83
N ASN A 344 31.74 -3.87 25.88
CA ASN A 344 30.73 -3.83 26.95
C ASN A 344 30.02 -2.47 26.99
N SER A 345 28.72 -2.47 26.75
CA SER A 345 27.94 -1.23 26.60
C SER A 345 27.69 -0.48 27.92
N GLU A 346 27.85 0.83 27.86
CA GLU A 346 27.34 1.78 28.85
C GLU A 346 25.79 1.79 28.86
N LYS A 347 25.15 1.85 30.04
CA LYS A 347 24.32 3.00 30.47
C LYS A 347 23.77 2.81 31.90
N GLU A 348 23.69 3.92 32.64
CA GLU A 348 23.19 4.03 34.01
C GLU A 348 21.69 3.72 34.18
N LEU A 349 21.29 3.32 35.39
CA LEU A 349 20.06 3.75 36.08
C LEU A 349 20.18 3.48 37.60
N GLU A 350 19.80 4.48 38.40
CA GLU A 350 20.00 4.53 39.86
C GLU A 350 18.97 3.75 40.71
N PRO A 351 19.31 3.37 41.96
CA PRO A 351 18.35 3.00 42.99
C PRO A 351 18.16 4.09 44.08
N GLU A 352 16.93 4.59 44.16
CA GLU A 352 16.22 5.23 45.29
C GLU A 352 17.00 5.97 46.41
N THR A 353 16.77 7.29 46.46
CA THR A 353 16.75 8.06 47.72
C THR A 353 15.31 8.39 48.12
N ALA A 354 14.80 7.80 49.21
CA ALA A 354 13.62 8.27 49.93
C ALA A 354 13.82 8.06 51.44
N GLU A 355 14.05 9.17 52.14
CA GLU A 355 14.40 9.23 53.56
C GLU A 355 13.13 9.20 54.44
N GLU A 356 13.17 8.48 55.57
CA GLU A 356 12.09 8.44 56.57
C GLU A 356 12.45 9.33 57.77
N ALA A 357 11.66 10.37 58.05
CA ALA A 357 11.79 11.15 59.29
C ALA A 357 10.54 11.97 59.69
N LEU A 358 9.92 11.59 60.82
CA LEU A 358 9.18 12.44 61.80
C LEU A 358 7.90 13.19 61.34
N GLU A 359 6.94 13.61 62.19
CA GLU A 359 6.44 13.19 63.52
C GLU A 359 5.10 13.95 63.78
N ASN A 360 4.26 13.46 64.70
CA ASN A 360 3.10 14.14 65.34
C ASN A 360 1.76 14.34 64.58
N GLY A 361 0.64 14.04 65.29
CA GLY A 361 -0.75 14.41 64.93
C GLY A 361 -1.18 15.78 65.53
N PRO A 362 -2.46 16.05 65.94
CA PRO A 362 -3.59 15.10 66.12
C PRO A 362 -5.03 15.64 65.79
N LYS A 363 -6.07 14.81 66.09
CA LYS A 363 -7.50 15.12 66.43
C LYS A 363 -8.60 15.00 65.35
N GLY A 364 -9.63 14.18 65.65
CA GLY A 364 -11.04 14.31 65.24
C GLY A 364 -11.38 14.00 63.76
N THR A 365 -12.56 13.50 63.38
CA THR A 365 -13.83 13.37 64.12
C THR A 365 -14.71 12.26 63.50
N VAL A 366 -15.47 11.57 64.35
CA VAL A 366 -16.69 10.76 64.10
C VAL A 366 -17.33 10.80 62.70
N TRP A 367 -17.61 9.62 62.12
CA TRP A 367 -18.95 9.24 61.65
C TRP A 367 -19.20 7.74 61.92
N HIS A 368 -20.44 7.39 62.24
CA HIS A 368 -20.85 6.11 62.81
C HIS A 368 -22.04 5.56 62.03
N MET A 369 -22.12 4.22 61.86
CA MET A 369 -23.33 3.46 61.50
C MET A 369 -23.92 3.76 60.09
N CYS A 370 -24.71 2.89 59.45
CA CYS A 370 -25.11 1.50 59.73
C CYS A 370 -25.58 0.84 58.41
N SER A 371 -25.44 -0.48 58.29
CA SER A 371 -26.42 -1.34 57.59
C SER A 371 -26.16 -2.81 57.89
N SER A 372 -26.84 -3.31 58.92
CA SER A 372 -26.94 -4.75 59.15
C SER A 372 -28.05 -5.35 58.29
N ILE A 373 -27.78 -6.58 57.84
CA ILE A 373 -28.68 -7.46 57.09
C ILE A 373 -29.84 -7.90 57.99
N GLN A 374 -31.06 -7.98 57.44
CA GLN A 374 -32.21 -8.66 58.04
C GLN A 374 -32.93 -9.50 56.97
N MET A 375 -32.96 -10.81 57.17
CA MET A 375 -33.76 -11.83 56.46
C MET A 375 -33.93 -13.01 57.42
N PRO A 376 -34.99 -13.82 57.27
CA PRO A 376 -36.20 -13.73 58.11
C PRO A 376 -36.10 -14.39 59.49
#